data_AF-A0A8J2ZS69-F1
#
_entry.id   AF-A0A8J2ZS69-F1
#
_cell.length_a   1.000
_cell.length_b   1.000
_cell.length_c   1.000
_cell.angle_alpha   90.00
_cell.angle_beta   90.00
_cell.angle_gamma   90.00
#
_symmetry.space_group_name_H-M   'P 1'
#
loop_
_entity.id
_entity.type
_entity.pdbx_description
1 polymer ?
#
loop_
_entity_poly.entity_id
_entity_poly.type
_entity_poly.pdbx_seq_one_letter_code
_entity_poly.pdbx_strand_id
1 'polypeptide(L)'
;MKQLFLSGGGSDEQLLDRHFAREISLEKPLLYIPLAMKNDNPYDKCYEWITQLLNRLGIHHIIMWTELTGKSLEDFSLSLQFILAVVIPLAC
;
A
#
# COMPACT_ATOMS: atom_id res chain seq x y z
N MET A 1 5.49 2.41 17.85
CA MET A 1 5.64 3.76 17.25
C MET A 1 4.86 3.80 15.95
N LYS A 2 4.28 4.94 15.59
CA LYS A 2 3.69 5.13 14.25
C LYS A 2 4.79 5.70 13.35
N GLN A 3 5.01 5.10 12.18
CA GLN A 3 6.02 5.51 11.22
C GLN A 3 5.34 6.00 9.94
N LEU A 4 5.91 7.02 9.30
CA LEU A 4 5.43 7.56 8.04
C LEU A 4 6.56 7.44 7.00
N PHE A 5 6.28 6.71 5.93
CA PHE A 5 7.17 6.57 4.78
C PHE A 5 6.58 7.39 3.63
N LEU A 6 7.37 8.29 3.04
CA LEU A 6 6.97 9.12 1.92
C LEU A 6 7.88 8.80 0.74
N SER A 7 7.29 8.34 -0.35
CA SER A 7 7.97 8.04 -1.60
C SER A 7 7.62 9.09 -2.65
N GLY A 8 8.56 9.45 -3.52
CA GLY A 8 8.32 10.41 -4.60
C GLY A 8 7.64 9.79 -5.82
N GLY A 9 7.65 8.45 -5.90
CA GLY A 9 7.25 7.68 -7.07
C GLY A 9 8.42 7.51 -8.05
N GLY A 10 8.40 6.42 -8.80
CA GLY A 10 9.43 6.07 -9.78
C GLY A 10 9.76 4.58 -9.79
N SER A 11 10.48 4.11 -10.80
CA SER A 11 10.79 2.68 -10.99
C SER A 11 11.92 2.14 -10.09
N ASP A 12 12.69 3.03 -9.45
CA ASP A 12 13.93 2.68 -8.74
C ASP A 12 13.80 2.59 -7.21
N GLU A 13 12.58 2.65 -6.66
CA GLU A 13 12.34 2.85 -5.22
C GLU A 13 12.55 1.63 -4.30
N GLN A 14 13.43 0.69 -4.70
CA GLN A 14 13.69 -0.54 -3.94
C GLN A 14 14.24 -0.32 -2.51
N LEU A 15 14.90 0.81 -2.23
CA LEU A 15 15.54 1.02 -0.93
C LEU A 15 14.54 1.41 0.15
N LEU A 16 13.56 2.27 -0.19
CA LEU A 16 12.47 2.62 0.72
C LEU A 16 11.54 1.43 0.92
N ASP A 17 11.19 0.70 -0.14
CA ASP A 17 10.33 -0.49 -0.06
C ASP A 17 10.95 -1.57 0.84
N ARG A 18 12.26 -1.81 0.71
CA ARG A 18 12.99 -2.75 1.58
C ARG A 18 13.05 -2.27 3.02
N HIS A 19 13.22 -0.97 3.25
CA HIS A 19 13.21 -0.42 4.60
C HIS A 19 11.83 -0.56 5.23
N PHE A 20 10.78 -0.17 4.49
CA PHE A 20 9.39 -0.35 4.88
C PHE A 20 9.08 -1.80 5.25
N ALA A 21 9.46 -2.77 4.40
CA ALA A 21 9.20 -4.19 4.66
C ALA A 21 9.88 -4.74 5.93
N ARG A 22 11.00 -4.13 6.36
CA ARG A 22 11.68 -4.51 7.62
C ARG A 22 11.01 -3.91 8.86
N GLU A 23 10.32 -2.79 8.71
CA GLU A 23 9.74 -2.03 9.81
C GLU A 23 8.28 -2.42 10.12
N ILE A 24 7.61 -3.11 9.20
CA ILE A 24 6.26 -3.63 9.41
C ILE A 24 6.25 -5.08 9.89
N SER A 25 5.20 -5.46 10.60
CA SER A 25 4.89 -6.85 10.93
C SER A 25 4.45 -7.60 9.67
N LEU A 26 4.88 -8.84 9.50
CA LEU A 26 4.40 -9.68 8.39
C LEU A 26 3.15 -10.51 8.78
N GLU A 27 2.78 -10.50 10.07
CA GLU A 27 1.65 -11.28 10.61
C GLU A 27 0.32 -10.55 10.47
N LYS A 28 0.36 -9.24 10.23
CA LYS A 28 -0.81 -8.38 10.15
C LYS A 28 -1.10 -7.98 8.71
N PRO A 29 -2.38 -8.04 8.26
CA PRO A 29 -2.73 -7.56 6.94
C PRO A 29 -2.32 -6.11 6.72
N LEU A 30 -1.83 -5.85 5.51
CA LEU A 30 -1.48 -4.53 5.03
C LEU A 30 -2.66 -3.94 4.27
N LEU A 31 -3.11 -2.75 4.66
CA LEU A 31 -4.14 -2.01 3.95
C LEU A 31 -3.54 -1.09 2.87
N TYR A 32 -4.03 -1.22 1.64
CA TYR A 32 -3.69 -0.42 0.47
C TYR A 32 -4.89 0.42 0.00
N ILE A 33 -4.68 1.72 -0.27
CA ILE A 33 -5.73 2.68 -0.63
C ILE A 33 -5.30 3.45 -1.90
N PRO A 34 -5.69 2.99 -3.12
CA PRO A 34 -5.25 3.58 -4.40
C PRO A 34 -6.08 4.80 -4.86
N LEU A 35 -6.44 5.72 -3.97
CA LEU A 35 -7.36 6.83 -4.31
C LEU A 35 -6.71 8.02 -5.00
N ALA A 36 -5.40 8.01 -5.19
CA ALA A 36 -4.67 9.08 -5.85
C ALA A 36 -4.82 9.06 -7.39
N MET A 37 -5.51 8.07 -7.95
CA MET A 37 -5.65 7.87 -9.39
C MET A 37 -6.90 8.55 -9.95
N LYS A 38 -6.79 9.11 -11.15
CA LYS A 38 -7.96 9.52 -11.95
C LYS A 38 -8.48 8.32 -12.75
N ASN A 39 -9.78 8.35 -13.06
CA ASN A 39 -10.65 7.30 -13.63
C ASN A 39 -10.13 6.49 -14.84
N ASP A 40 -8.95 6.78 -15.38
CA ASP A 40 -8.45 6.18 -16.62
C ASP A 40 -7.65 4.89 -16.40
N ASN A 41 -7.33 4.54 -15.14
CA ASN A 41 -6.61 3.31 -14.82
C ASN A 41 -7.41 2.35 -13.92
N PRO A 42 -7.55 1.08 -14.31
CA PRO A 42 -8.22 0.10 -13.48
C PRO A 42 -7.37 -0.18 -12.23
N TYR A 43 -7.97 -0.02 -11.05
CA TYR A 43 -7.36 -0.30 -9.74
C TYR A 43 -6.70 -1.69 -9.69
N ASP A 44 -7.23 -2.65 -10.45
CA ASP A 44 -6.70 -4.01 -10.57
C ASP A 44 -5.24 -4.05 -11.04
N LYS A 45 -4.84 -3.21 -12.00
CA LYS A 45 -3.45 -3.20 -12.51
C LYS A 45 -2.48 -2.67 -11.46
N CYS A 46 -2.87 -1.61 -10.75
CA CYS A 46 -2.04 -1.07 -9.67
C CYS A 46 -1.98 -2.01 -8.49
N TYR A 47 -3.10 -2.68 -8.19
CA TYR A 47 -3.17 -3.71 -7.17
C TYR A 47 -2.26 -4.89 -7.50
N GLU A 48 -2.27 -5.35 -8.76
CA GLU A 48 -1.38 -6.41 -9.23
C GLU A 48 0.09 -5.99 -9.10
N TRP A 49 0.43 -4.79 -9.59
CA TRP A 49 1.79 -4.26 -9.52
C TRP A 49 2.31 -4.15 -8.08
N ILE A 50 1.54 -3.52 -7.18
CA ILE A 50 1.97 -3.35 -5.78
C ILE A 50 2.04 -4.70 -5.06
N THR A 51 1.12 -5.61 -5.35
CA THR A 51 1.12 -6.96 -4.77
C THR A 51 2.34 -7.75 -5.21
N GLN A 52 2.71 -7.70 -6.49
CA GLN A 52 3.93 -8.34 -6.98
C GLN A 52 5.19 -7.75 -6.34
N LEU A 53 5.26 -6.42 -6.19
CA LEU A 53 6.37 -5.75 -5.52
C LEU A 53 6.51 -6.20 -4.06
N LEU A 54 5.44 -6.09 -3.29
CA LEU A 54 5.42 -6.38 -1.86
C LEU A 54 5.57 -7.89 -1.55
N ASN A 55 5.05 -8.76 -2.42
CA ASN A 55 5.27 -10.21 -2.32
C ASN A 55 6.75 -10.57 -2.40
N ARG A 56 7.53 -9.91 -3.27
CA ARG A 56 8.99 -10.13 -3.35
C ARG A 56 9.72 -9.70 -2.08
N LEU A 57 9.08 -8.91 -1.22
CA LEU A 57 9.60 -8.43 0.06
C LEU A 57 9.04 -9.20 1.26
N GLY A 58 8.26 -10.27 1.03
CA GLY A 58 7.69 -11.13 2.08
C GLY A 58 6.35 -10.66 2.63
N ILE A 59 5.72 -9.67 2.00
CA ILE A 59 4.43 -9.12 2.43
C ILE A 59 3.33 -9.69 1.53
N HIS A 60 2.56 -10.63 2.06
CA HIS A 60 1.61 -11.42 1.26
C HIS A 60 0.15 -11.08 1.52
N HIS A 61 -0.17 -10.57 2.70
CA HIS A 61 -1.55 -10.32 3.11
C HIS A 61 -1.88 -8.86 2.88
N ILE A 62 -2.37 -8.53 1.70
CA ILE A 62 -2.70 -7.16 1.29
C ILE A 62 -4.21 -7.06 1.09
N ILE A 63 -4.82 -6.01 1.62
CA ILE A 63 -6.23 -5.68 1.49
C ILE A 63 -6.33 -4.35 0.75
N MET A 64 -7.12 -4.27 -0.31
CA MET A 64 -7.33 -3.02 -1.05
C MET A 64 -8.69 -2.42 -0.70
N TRP A 65 -8.72 -1.11 -0.41
CA TRP A 65 -9.95 -0.33 -0.30
C TRP A 65 -9.99 0.74 -1.39
N THR A 66 -10.98 0.63 -2.28
CA THR A 66 -11.27 1.59 -3.34
C THR A 66 -12.43 2.53 -3.01
N GLU A 67 -13.21 2.20 -1.98
CA GLU A 67 -14.30 3.03 -1.45
C GLU A 67 -14.15 3.21 0.05
N LEU A 68 -14.12 4.47 0.49
CA LEU A 68 -13.98 4.82 1.92
C LEU A 68 -15.30 5.29 2.54
N THR A 69 -16.34 5.49 1.74
CA THR A 69 -17.64 5.93 2.24
C THR A 69 -18.17 4.95 3.29
N GLY A 70 -18.47 5.47 4.48
CA GLY A 70 -18.97 4.65 5.59
C GLY A 70 -17.91 3.86 6.36
N LYS A 71 -16.62 3.99 6.03
CA LYS A 71 -15.53 3.40 6.80
C LYS A 71 -15.08 4.34 7.92
N SER A 72 -14.89 3.82 9.11
CA SER A 72 -14.42 4.58 10.28
C SER A 72 -13.06 4.09 10.76
N LEU A 73 -12.40 4.85 11.64
CA LEU A 73 -11.12 4.46 12.24
C LEU A 73 -11.22 3.14 13.02
N GLU A 74 -12.42 2.76 13.47
CA GLU A 74 -12.68 1.50 14.18
C GLU A 74 -12.74 0.28 13.26
N ASP A 75 -13.12 0.44 11.98
CA ASP A 75 -13.01 -0.62 10.97
C ASP A 75 -11.53 -1.02 10.75
N PHE A 76 -10.62 -0.11 11.07
CA PHE A 76 -9.21 -0.40 11.19
C PHE A 76 -8.93 -1.03 12.55
N SER A 77 -9.32 -2.30 12.70
CA SER A 77 -8.99 -3.04 13.92
C SER A 77 -7.49 -3.00 14.21
N LEU A 78 -7.09 -3.22 15.47
CA LEU A 78 -5.68 -3.29 15.91
C LEU A 78 -4.82 -4.34 15.15
N SER A 79 -5.45 -5.17 14.31
CA SER A 79 -4.81 -6.18 13.47
C SER A 79 -4.29 -5.66 12.13
N LEU A 80 -4.59 -4.42 11.73
CA LEU A 80 -4.14 -3.87 10.44
C LEU A 80 -2.87 -3.02 10.56
N GLN A 81 -2.09 -3.01 9.49
CA GLN A 81 -0.99 -2.07 9.28
C GLN A 81 -1.21 -1.26 8.00
N PHE A 82 -0.66 -0.04 7.97
CA PHE A 82 -1.02 0.96 6.98
C PHE A 82 0.11 1.26 6.02
N ILE A 83 -0.21 1.33 4.73
CA ILE A 83 0.49 2.17 3.76
C ILE A 83 -0.52 3.18 3.25
N LEU A 84 -0.27 4.48 3.49
CA LEU A 84 -0.85 5.52 2.67
C LEU A 84 0.07 5.69 1.46
N ALA A 85 -0.17 4.88 0.44
CA ALA A 85 0.55 4.96 -0.82
C ALA A 85 -0.02 6.13 -1.62
N VAL A 86 0.56 7.32 -1.45
CA VAL A 86 0.45 8.38 -2.45
C VAL A 86 1.39 8.00 -3.59
N VAL A 87 1.06 6.94 -4.33
CA VAL A 87 1.81 6.55 -5.52
C VAL A 87 1.36 7.50 -6.63
N ILE A 88 2.23 8.45 -6.95
CA ILE A 88 2.13 9.33 -8.11
C ILE A 88 2.34 8.47 -9.37
N PRO A 89 1.58 8.69 -10.46
CA PRO A 89 1.15 7.67 -11.43
C PRO A 89 2.20 7.34 -12.51
N LEU A 90 3.42 6.94 -12.12
CA LEU A 90 4.46 6.58 -13.09
C LEU A 90 4.61 5.07 -13.31
N ALA A 91 3.94 4.22 -12.51
CA ALA A 91 3.97 2.76 -12.65
C ALA A 91 2.61 2.15 -13.03
N CYS A 92 1.55 2.92 -12.88
CA CYS A 92 0.27 2.79 -13.53
C CYS A 92 -0.23 4.23 -13.73
#